data_AF-A0A941D2H1-F1
#
_entry.id   AF-A0A941D2H1-F1
#
_cell.length_a   1.000
_cell.length_b   1.000
_cell.length_c   1.000
_cell.angle_alpha   90.00
_cell.angle_beta   90.00
_cell.angle_gamma   90.00
#
_symmetry.space_group_name_H-M   'P 1'
#
loop_
_entity.id
_entity.type
_entity.pdbx_description
1 polymer ?
#
loop_
_entity_poly.entity_id
_entity_poly.type
_entity_poly.pdbx_seq_one_letter_code
_entity_poly.pdbx_strand_id
1 'polypeptide(L)'
;MTSAIRVTGTLAAIAFAALLSACTPPVPPPAPPPPPPAVSLSPKLIEQAAAYHYYMAHVSAITPDFADGDQIAKAVTVGASYEPKQLQRGATAYAAIVALQDPAFVAGVRTYAVNVDQRREVVAAILKDPAYVVGIAGSASAAGLVKNALGAEGQQLYDAGKAVKQSAYDIQKQKWSKSDVVNRDLRLSQAKNLSATPVVGDLAETARLQQAALGAAPLGVTAEPAAPPYSPIVIRGMAVAALAALGEGGDANVDTLMAVMAEPNVAFCMNMAKLNLYQCLAVSKPHYEDVFCLGQHIMMDTGRCVIKASGNTEPYEAKFIPKIKVADGSAPYQVTPAKTPAKAATKKR
;
A
#
# COMPACT_ATOMS: atom_id res chain seq x y z
N MET A 1 -28.83 -24.56 105.96
CA MET A 1 -29.04 -23.18 106.43
C MET A 1 -27.67 -22.53 106.62
N THR A 2 -27.50 -21.29 106.11
CA THR A 2 -26.47 -20.27 106.47
C THR A 2 -24.98 -20.67 106.34
N SER A 3 -24.21 -20.32 105.30
CA SER A 3 -23.78 -19.01 104.74
C SER A 3 -22.70 -18.26 105.56
N ALA A 4 -21.50 -18.12 104.98
CA ALA A 4 -20.52 -16.99 105.05
C ALA A 4 -19.16 -17.47 104.45
N ILE A 5 -18.59 -16.97 103.34
CA ILE A 5 -17.94 -15.65 103.05
C ILE A 5 -16.76 -15.45 104.05
N ARG A 6 -15.45 -15.33 103.72
CA ARG A 6 -14.67 -14.60 102.67
C ARG A 6 -13.14 -14.87 102.97
N VAL A 7 -12.18 -14.91 102.04
CA VAL A 7 -11.17 -13.84 101.75
C VAL A 7 -9.86 -14.49 101.18
N THR A 8 -9.33 -13.89 100.09
CA THR A 8 -7.95 -13.78 99.52
C THR A 8 -6.78 -14.68 100.00
N GLY A 9 -5.77 -15.09 99.24
CA GLY A 9 -5.33 -14.82 97.86
C GLY A 9 -3.86 -15.29 97.62
N THR A 10 -3.50 -15.43 96.33
CA THR A 10 -2.16 -15.26 95.67
C THR A 10 -1.02 -16.31 95.70
N LEU A 11 -0.42 -16.46 94.50
CA LEU A 11 0.95 -16.89 94.06
C LEU A 11 1.13 -18.36 93.60
N ALA A 12 1.19 -18.64 92.27
CA ALA A 12 2.36 -18.62 91.34
C ALA A 12 2.99 -20.04 91.22
N ALA A 13 3.37 -20.61 90.07
CA ALA A 13 3.91 -20.08 88.82
C ALA A 13 3.67 -21.06 87.64
N ILE A 14 3.46 -20.53 86.43
CA ILE A 14 3.54 -21.29 85.17
C ILE A 14 4.67 -20.65 84.34
N ALA A 15 5.68 -21.45 84.00
CA ALA A 15 6.76 -21.09 83.11
C ALA A 15 6.26 -21.01 81.66
N PHE A 16 6.41 -19.85 81.02
CA PHE A 16 6.16 -19.66 79.59
C PHE A 16 7.49 -19.82 78.84
N ALA A 17 7.60 -20.87 78.04
CA ALA A 17 8.66 -21.01 77.05
C ALA A 17 8.31 -20.16 75.82
N ALA A 18 9.17 -19.18 75.49
CA ALA A 18 9.03 -18.35 74.31
C ALA A 18 9.50 -19.10 73.05
N LEU A 19 8.57 -19.38 72.12
CA LEU A 19 8.88 -19.78 70.74
C LEU A 19 9.15 -18.52 69.92
N LEU A 20 10.40 -18.30 69.53
CA LEU A 20 10.79 -17.26 68.58
C LEU A 20 10.39 -17.70 67.16
N SER A 21 9.21 -17.26 66.72
CA SER A 21 8.79 -17.35 65.31
C SER A 21 9.48 -16.25 64.51
N ALA A 22 10.34 -16.64 63.57
CA ALA A 22 10.97 -15.73 62.62
C ALA A 22 9.94 -15.32 61.54
N CYS A 23 9.37 -14.11 61.66
CA CYS A 23 8.57 -13.50 60.60
C CYS A 23 9.48 -12.93 59.50
N THR A 24 9.79 -13.73 58.49
CA THR A 24 10.23 -13.17 57.19
C THR A 24 9.03 -12.49 56.52
N PRO A 25 9.11 -11.20 56.14
CA PRO A 25 8.03 -10.54 55.42
C PRO A 25 7.77 -11.26 54.08
N PRO A 26 6.50 -11.42 53.67
CA PRO A 26 6.18 -12.05 52.39
C PRO A 26 6.83 -11.25 51.25
N VAL A 27 7.56 -11.96 50.38
CA VAL A 27 8.14 -11.38 49.16
C VAL A 27 7.01 -10.72 48.37
N PRO A 28 7.08 -9.41 48.05
CA PRO A 28 6.04 -8.77 47.27
C PRO A 28 5.89 -9.52 45.93
N PRO A 29 4.65 -9.73 45.45
CA PRO A 29 4.41 -10.44 44.20
C PRO A 29 5.20 -9.76 43.07
N PRO A 30 5.81 -10.54 42.16
CA PRO A 30 6.58 -9.99 41.06
C PRO A 30 5.73 -8.97 40.29
N ALA A 31 6.33 -7.81 39.98
CA ALA A 31 5.63 -6.75 39.26
C ALA A 31 5.03 -7.32 37.96
N PRO A 32 3.77 -6.97 37.62
CA PRO A 32 3.16 -7.45 36.39
C PRO A 32 4.04 -7.09 35.20
N PRO A 33 4.16 -7.98 34.19
CA PRO A 33 4.99 -7.73 33.03
C PRO A 33 4.55 -6.42 32.35
N PRO A 34 5.50 -5.63 31.82
CA PRO A 34 5.18 -4.37 31.16
C PRO A 34 4.19 -4.62 30.00
N PRO A 35 3.23 -3.70 29.77
CA PRO A 35 2.24 -3.87 28.72
C PRO A 35 2.94 -3.93 27.34
N PRO A 36 2.36 -4.66 26.37
CA PRO A 36 2.88 -4.67 25.01
C PRO A 36 2.94 -3.26 24.42
N PRO A 37 3.90 -2.95 23.55
CA PRO A 37 3.97 -1.66 22.87
C PRO A 37 2.65 -1.29 22.19
N ALA A 38 2.36 0.01 22.18
CA ALA A 38 1.25 0.55 21.40
C ALA A 38 1.55 0.43 19.90
N VAL A 39 0.51 0.22 19.10
CA VAL A 39 0.61 0.31 17.64
C VAL A 39 0.95 1.75 17.30
N SER A 40 1.99 1.94 16.48
CA SER A 40 2.36 3.27 16.00
C SER A 40 2.93 3.17 14.59
N LEU A 41 2.74 4.24 13.81
CA LEU A 41 3.30 4.37 12.47
C LEU A 41 3.90 5.78 12.36
N SER A 42 5.12 5.88 11.87
CA SER A 42 5.82 7.15 11.66
C SER A 42 4.95 8.12 10.84
N PRO A 43 4.86 9.41 11.23
CA PRO A 43 4.18 10.44 10.44
C PRO A 43 4.65 10.47 8.99
N LYS A 44 5.94 10.23 8.74
CA LYS A 44 6.50 10.19 7.38
C LYS A 44 5.88 9.08 6.52
N LEU A 45 5.55 7.92 7.10
CA LEU A 45 4.88 6.83 6.38
C LEU A 45 3.42 7.18 6.10
N ILE A 46 2.74 7.83 7.04
CA ILE A 46 1.38 8.32 6.86
C ILE A 46 1.34 9.38 5.74
N GLU A 47 2.32 10.29 5.69
CA GLU A 47 2.46 11.28 4.62
C GLU A 47 2.70 10.62 3.25
N GLN A 48 3.50 9.54 3.17
CA GLN A 48 3.66 8.77 1.92
C GLN A 48 2.33 8.15 1.47
N ALA A 49 1.58 7.54 2.40
CA ALA A 49 0.27 6.97 2.09
C ALA A 49 -0.73 8.06 1.63
N ALA A 50 -0.73 9.21 2.30
CA ALA A 50 -1.57 10.34 1.94
C ALA A 50 -1.21 10.91 0.56
N ALA A 51 0.07 11.01 0.22
CA ALA A 51 0.53 11.44 -1.11
C ALA A 51 0.06 10.48 -2.22
N TYR A 52 0.10 9.17 -1.97
CA TYR A 52 -0.43 8.17 -2.88
C TYR A 52 -1.95 8.32 -3.06
N HIS A 53 -2.71 8.38 -1.96
CA HIS A 53 -4.17 8.48 -2.01
C HIS A 53 -4.63 9.80 -2.64
N TYR A 54 -3.92 10.90 -2.35
CA TYR A 54 -4.11 12.20 -3.00
C TYR A 54 -3.99 12.07 -4.52
N TYR A 55 -2.88 11.51 -5.01
CA TYR A 55 -2.68 11.31 -6.45
C TYR A 55 -3.78 10.44 -7.08
N MET A 56 -4.05 9.27 -6.49
CA MET A 56 -5.04 8.33 -7.04
C MET A 56 -6.44 8.95 -7.13
N ALA A 57 -6.86 9.69 -6.10
CA ALA A 57 -8.15 10.37 -6.08
C ALA A 57 -8.22 11.50 -7.12
N HIS A 58 -7.19 12.36 -7.19
CA HIS A 58 -7.20 13.53 -8.07
C HIS A 58 -7.13 13.15 -9.54
N VAL A 59 -6.31 12.17 -9.92
CA VAL A 59 -6.20 11.75 -11.31
C VAL A 59 -7.43 10.94 -11.74
N SER A 60 -7.98 10.10 -10.86
CA SER A 60 -9.22 9.36 -11.16
C SER A 60 -10.44 10.28 -11.31
N ALA A 61 -10.38 11.51 -10.78
CA ALA A 61 -11.44 12.51 -10.92
C ALA A 61 -11.39 13.28 -12.25
N ILE A 62 -10.38 13.04 -13.10
CA ILE A 62 -10.31 13.65 -14.44
C ILE A 62 -11.46 13.11 -15.30
N THR A 63 -12.31 14.01 -15.77
CA THR A 63 -13.48 13.69 -16.58
C THR A 63 -13.17 13.81 -18.09
N PRO A 64 -13.89 13.08 -18.97
CA PRO A 64 -13.62 13.04 -20.41
C PRO A 64 -14.17 14.24 -21.21
N ASP A 65 -14.91 15.16 -20.59
CA ASP A 65 -15.68 16.26 -21.18
C ASP A 65 -14.84 17.52 -21.47
N PHE A 66 -13.72 17.35 -22.17
CA PHE A 66 -12.86 18.48 -22.55
C PHE A 66 -13.54 19.42 -23.56
N ALA A 67 -13.58 20.71 -23.22
CA ALA A 67 -14.11 21.77 -24.06
C ALA A 67 -13.02 22.53 -24.84
N ASP A 68 -11.78 22.53 -24.34
CA ASP A 68 -10.68 23.31 -24.89
C ASP A 68 -9.29 22.72 -24.53
N GLY A 69 -8.24 23.32 -25.12
CA GLY A 69 -6.86 22.92 -24.88
C GLY A 69 -6.32 23.21 -23.49
N ASP A 70 -6.87 24.21 -22.78
CA ASP A 70 -6.40 24.59 -21.44
C ASP A 70 -6.83 23.56 -20.40
N GLN A 71 -8.06 23.03 -20.53
CA GLN A 71 -8.53 21.92 -19.70
C GLN A 71 -7.65 20.68 -19.89
N ILE A 72 -7.25 20.38 -21.13
CA ILE A 72 -6.35 19.25 -21.44
C ILE A 72 -4.97 19.47 -20.82
N ALA A 73 -4.39 20.67 -20.96
CA ALA A 73 -3.09 20.99 -20.38
C ALA A 73 -3.09 20.89 -18.83
N LYS A 74 -4.18 21.33 -18.19
CA LYS A 74 -4.37 21.18 -16.74
C LYS A 74 -4.48 19.70 -16.35
N ALA A 75 -5.25 18.91 -17.08
CA ALA A 75 -5.39 17.47 -16.81
C ALA A 75 -4.07 16.71 -17.00
N VAL A 76 -3.27 17.04 -18.03
CA VAL A 76 -1.91 16.50 -18.20
C VAL A 76 -0.99 16.91 -17.04
N THR A 77 -1.11 18.15 -16.54
CA THR A 77 -0.33 18.64 -15.39
C THR A 77 -0.66 17.84 -14.12
N VAL A 78 -1.95 17.67 -13.80
CA VAL A 78 -2.42 16.88 -12.66
C VAL A 78 -2.03 15.42 -12.80
N GLY A 79 -2.19 14.85 -13.99
CA GLY A 79 -1.83 13.48 -14.29
C GLY A 79 -0.32 13.21 -14.17
N ALA A 80 0.51 14.15 -14.61
CA ALA A 80 1.95 14.02 -14.58
C ALA A 80 2.57 14.21 -13.18
N SER A 81 1.83 14.72 -12.19
CA SER A 81 2.36 15.04 -10.86
C SER A 81 2.45 13.84 -9.93
N TYR A 82 3.34 12.91 -10.26
CA TYR A 82 3.82 11.89 -9.32
C TYR A 82 5.25 11.48 -9.61
N GLU A 83 6.05 11.33 -8.56
CA GLU A 83 7.37 10.70 -8.64
C GLU A 83 7.22 9.17 -8.49
N PRO A 84 7.73 8.35 -9.44
CA PRO A 84 7.51 6.91 -9.44
C PRO A 84 7.89 6.16 -8.15
N LYS A 85 9.03 6.49 -7.52
CA LYS A 85 9.44 5.82 -6.27
C LYS A 85 8.58 6.26 -5.09
N GLN A 86 8.20 7.54 -5.02
CA GLN A 86 7.29 8.03 -4.00
C GLN A 86 5.91 7.38 -4.14
N LEU A 87 5.34 7.31 -5.34
CA LEU A 87 4.04 6.68 -5.55
C LEU A 87 4.07 5.20 -5.15
N GLN A 88 5.15 4.48 -5.48
CA GLN A 88 5.35 3.10 -5.03
C GLN A 88 5.42 2.98 -3.50
N ARG A 89 6.24 3.81 -2.84
CA ARG A 89 6.37 3.79 -1.38
C ARG A 89 5.05 4.15 -0.70
N GLY A 90 4.33 5.14 -1.23
CA GLY A 90 3.01 5.52 -0.76
C GLY A 90 1.99 4.39 -0.88
N ALA A 91 1.98 3.65 -1.98
CA ALA A 91 1.14 2.45 -2.14
C ALA A 91 1.47 1.38 -1.08
N THR A 92 2.75 1.14 -0.78
CA THR A 92 3.13 0.20 0.30
C THR A 92 2.77 0.72 1.69
N ALA A 93 2.92 2.02 1.95
CA ALA A 93 2.52 2.63 3.22
C ALA A 93 1.01 2.50 3.43
N TYR A 94 0.23 2.80 2.39
CA TYR A 94 -1.22 2.65 2.41
C TYR A 94 -1.63 1.19 2.63
N ALA A 95 -0.97 0.24 1.96
CA ALA A 95 -1.16 -1.19 2.23
C ALA A 95 -0.92 -1.56 3.70
N ALA A 96 0.07 -0.94 4.37
CA ALA A 96 0.29 -1.15 5.80
C ALA A 96 -0.87 -0.62 6.65
N ILE A 97 -1.38 0.58 6.35
CA ILE A 97 -2.54 1.16 7.06
C ILE A 97 -3.79 0.30 6.85
N VAL A 98 -4.00 -0.21 5.64
CA VAL A 98 -5.11 -1.14 5.32
C VAL A 98 -4.96 -2.46 6.08
N ALA A 99 -3.76 -3.05 6.14
CA ALA A 99 -3.53 -4.28 6.91
C ALA A 99 -3.75 -4.08 8.42
N LEU A 100 -3.44 -2.89 8.95
CA LEU A 100 -3.76 -2.54 10.34
C LEU A 100 -5.27 -2.43 10.63
N GLN A 101 -6.12 -2.34 9.59
CA GLN A 101 -7.58 -2.40 9.76
C GLN A 101 -8.09 -3.81 10.09
N ASP A 102 -7.26 -4.84 9.93
CA ASP A 102 -7.65 -6.22 10.22
C ASP A 102 -7.41 -6.57 11.70
N PRO A 103 -8.47 -6.68 12.53
CA PRO A 103 -8.31 -6.98 13.95
C PRO A 103 -7.74 -8.38 14.19
N ALA A 104 -8.01 -9.36 13.31
CA ALA A 104 -7.51 -10.72 13.46
C ALA A 104 -6.00 -10.78 13.19
N PHE A 105 -5.53 -10.08 12.16
CA PHE A 105 -4.11 -9.95 11.87
C PHE A 105 -3.37 -9.18 12.97
N VAL A 106 -3.90 -8.03 13.40
CA VAL A 106 -3.30 -7.25 14.50
C VAL A 106 -3.24 -8.08 15.78
N ALA A 107 -4.31 -8.80 16.14
CA ALA A 107 -4.30 -9.70 17.29
C ALA A 107 -3.27 -10.83 17.13
N GLY A 108 -3.19 -11.44 15.94
CA GLY A 108 -2.23 -12.49 15.61
C GLY A 108 -0.78 -12.02 15.78
N VAL A 109 -0.43 -10.85 15.25
CA VAL A 109 0.90 -10.24 15.43
C VAL A 109 1.17 -9.93 16.91
N ARG A 110 0.18 -9.39 17.62
CA ARG A 110 0.34 -8.97 19.03
C ARG A 110 0.56 -10.13 20.00
N THR A 111 0.30 -11.38 19.61
CA THR A 111 0.70 -12.55 20.41
C THR A 111 2.20 -12.57 20.68
N TYR A 112 3.02 -12.12 19.72
CA TYR A 112 4.48 -12.07 19.83
C TYR A 112 4.98 -10.82 20.57
N ALA A 113 4.12 -9.82 20.81
CA ALA A 113 4.53 -8.55 21.43
C ALA A 113 4.70 -8.64 22.97
N VAL A 114 4.16 -9.71 23.58
CA VAL A 114 4.10 -9.91 25.04
C VAL A 114 5.48 -10.21 25.63
N ASN A 115 6.24 -11.12 25.01
CA ASN A 115 7.60 -11.46 25.45
C ASN A 115 8.63 -10.64 24.65
N VAL A 116 9.55 -9.98 25.34
CA VAL A 116 10.53 -9.07 24.71
C VAL A 116 11.51 -9.80 23.79
N ASP A 117 11.98 -10.98 24.17
CA ASP A 117 12.96 -11.74 23.38
C ASP A 117 12.29 -12.34 22.14
N GLN A 118 11.09 -12.93 22.32
CA GLN A 118 10.28 -13.42 21.20
C GLN A 118 9.93 -12.28 20.22
N ARG A 119 9.56 -11.11 20.74
CA ARG A 119 9.28 -9.93 19.92
C ARG A 119 10.49 -9.56 19.05
N ARG A 120 11.69 -9.51 19.65
CA ARG A 120 12.94 -9.19 18.93
C ARG A 120 13.26 -10.23 17.86
N GLU A 121 13.06 -11.52 18.14
CA GLU A 121 13.25 -12.59 17.16
C GLU A 121 12.29 -12.45 15.97
N VAL A 122 11.01 -12.19 16.22
CA VAL A 122 10.00 -12.00 15.17
C VAL A 122 10.28 -10.74 14.35
N VAL A 123 10.64 -9.63 15.00
CA VAL A 123 11.07 -8.40 14.30
C VAL A 123 12.26 -8.69 13.39
N ALA A 124 13.30 -9.36 13.90
CA ALA A 124 14.47 -9.72 13.09
C ALA A 124 14.10 -10.65 11.92
N ALA A 125 13.18 -11.59 12.12
CA ALA A 125 12.70 -12.48 11.07
C ALA A 125 11.95 -11.71 9.96
N ILE A 126 11.07 -10.77 10.31
CA ILE A 126 10.34 -9.92 9.35
C ILE A 126 11.30 -9.01 8.58
N LEU A 127 12.29 -8.42 9.26
CA LEU A 127 13.28 -7.55 8.61
C LEU A 127 14.19 -8.32 7.65
N LYS A 128 14.53 -9.57 8.01
CA LYS A 128 15.33 -10.46 7.15
C LYS A 128 14.53 -10.94 5.94
N ASP A 129 13.27 -11.30 6.14
CA ASP A 129 12.35 -11.76 5.10
C ASP A 129 10.93 -11.26 5.38
N PRO A 130 10.46 -10.22 4.67
CA PRO A 130 9.10 -9.71 4.81
C PRO A 130 8.02 -10.79 4.62
N ALA A 131 8.29 -11.89 3.89
CA ALA A 131 7.35 -12.98 3.70
C ALA A 131 7.05 -13.76 4.99
N TYR A 132 7.81 -13.56 6.07
CA TYR A 132 7.53 -14.14 7.39
C TYR A 132 6.09 -13.86 7.84
N VAL A 133 5.55 -12.67 7.55
CA VAL A 133 4.18 -12.29 7.94
C VAL A 133 3.08 -13.14 7.34
N VAL A 134 3.36 -13.86 6.25
CA VAL A 134 2.39 -14.79 5.64
C VAL A 134 2.03 -15.92 6.59
N GLY A 135 2.95 -16.33 7.47
CA GLY A 135 2.72 -17.37 8.47
C GLY A 135 1.98 -16.91 9.73
N ILE A 136 1.73 -15.61 9.89
CA ILE A 136 1.06 -15.07 11.08
C ILE A 136 -0.47 -15.24 10.96
N ALA A 137 -1.12 -15.57 12.07
CA ALA A 137 -2.58 -15.66 12.12
C ALA A 137 -3.24 -14.36 11.62
N GLY A 138 -4.27 -14.48 10.79
CA GLY A 138 -4.96 -13.35 10.16
C GLY A 138 -4.31 -12.83 8.88
N SER A 139 -3.15 -13.34 8.45
CA SER A 139 -2.45 -12.89 7.24
C SER A 139 -3.32 -12.98 5.97
N ALA A 140 -4.12 -14.03 5.81
CA ALA A 140 -4.99 -14.20 4.65
C ALA A 140 -6.10 -13.13 4.56
N SER A 141 -6.66 -12.76 5.72
CA SER A 141 -7.69 -11.72 5.80
C SER A 141 -7.09 -10.34 5.52
N ALA A 142 -5.95 -10.00 6.14
CA ALA A 142 -5.25 -8.74 5.88
C ALA A 142 -4.79 -8.63 4.41
N ALA A 143 -4.27 -9.72 3.84
CA ALA A 143 -3.91 -9.78 2.43
C ALA A 143 -5.12 -9.54 1.52
N GLY A 144 -6.30 -10.06 1.89
CA GLY A 144 -7.57 -9.78 1.22
C GLY A 144 -7.91 -8.29 1.21
N LEU A 145 -7.85 -7.63 2.37
CA LEU A 145 -8.11 -6.19 2.50
C LEU A 145 -7.16 -5.36 1.63
N VAL A 146 -5.85 -5.63 1.71
CA VAL A 146 -4.84 -4.89 0.93
C VAL A 146 -5.03 -5.11 -0.58
N LYS A 147 -5.25 -6.36 -1.00
CA LYS A 147 -5.51 -6.70 -2.40
C LYS A 147 -6.74 -5.98 -2.93
N ASN A 148 -7.81 -5.91 -2.15
CA ASN A 148 -9.04 -5.24 -2.55
C ASN A 148 -8.86 -3.71 -2.60
N ALA A 149 -8.27 -3.09 -1.58
CA ALA A 149 -8.07 -1.64 -1.51
C ALA A 149 -7.25 -1.11 -2.69
N LEU A 150 -6.03 -1.63 -2.88
CA LEU A 150 -5.18 -1.22 -4.00
C LEU A 150 -5.78 -1.59 -5.36
N GLY A 151 -6.42 -2.77 -5.45
CA GLY A 151 -7.08 -3.23 -6.66
C GLY A 151 -8.19 -2.30 -7.11
N ALA A 152 -9.05 -1.87 -6.18
CA ALA A 152 -10.16 -0.98 -6.46
C ALA A 152 -9.69 0.40 -6.94
N GLU A 153 -8.69 0.99 -6.28
CA GLU A 153 -8.13 2.29 -6.68
C GLU A 153 -7.43 2.21 -8.04
N GLY A 154 -6.65 1.16 -8.28
CA GLY A 154 -6.03 0.91 -9.58
C GLY A 154 -7.06 0.73 -10.69
N GLN A 155 -8.15 0.00 -10.41
CA GLN A 155 -9.25 -0.21 -11.35
C GLN A 155 -10.00 1.09 -11.66
N GLN A 156 -10.28 1.90 -10.64
CA GLN A 156 -10.93 3.21 -10.81
C GLN A 156 -10.10 4.11 -11.73
N LEU A 157 -8.79 4.22 -11.48
CA LEU A 157 -7.90 5.02 -12.32
C LEU A 157 -7.83 4.49 -13.76
N TYR A 158 -7.80 3.16 -13.92
CA TYR A 158 -7.79 2.52 -15.23
C TYR A 158 -9.09 2.80 -16.02
N ASP A 159 -10.25 2.68 -15.39
CA ASP A 159 -11.54 2.91 -16.06
C ASP A 159 -11.78 4.38 -16.39
N ALA A 160 -11.39 5.30 -15.49
CA ALA A 160 -11.37 6.72 -15.80
C ALA A 160 -10.43 7.00 -16.99
N GLY A 161 -9.27 6.36 -17.02
CA GLY A 161 -8.31 6.45 -18.12
C GLY A 161 -8.87 5.96 -19.46
N LYS A 162 -9.65 4.88 -19.45
CA LYS A 162 -10.37 4.41 -20.64
C LYS A 162 -11.38 5.43 -21.15
N ALA A 163 -12.14 6.06 -20.25
CA ALA A 163 -13.10 7.09 -20.63
C ALA A 163 -12.40 8.31 -21.25
N VAL A 164 -11.30 8.77 -20.65
CA VAL A 164 -10.47 9.86 -21.18
C VAL A 164 -9.83 9.48 -22.52
N LYS A 165 -9.29 8.27 -22.65
CA LYS A 165 -8.75 7.77 -23.92
C LYS A 165 -9.84 7.72 -25.01
N GLN A 166 -11.05 7.30 -24.67
CA GLN A 166 -12.17 7.29 -25.59
C GLN A 166 -12.51 8.71 -26.06
N SER A 167 -12.49 9.70 -25.17
CA SER A 167 -12.80 11.07 -25.55
C SER A 167 -11.81 11.66 -26.54
N ALA A 168 -10.54 11.22 -26.56
CA ALA A 168 -9.59 11.56 -27.62
C ALA A 168 -10.15 11.23 -29.02
N TYR A 169 -10.74 10.03 -29.17
CA TYR A 169 -11.34 9.60 -30.44
C TYR A 169 -12.65 10.30 -30.78
N ASP A 170 -13.36 10.79 -29.77
CA ASP A 170 -14.62 11.51 -29.96
C ASP A 170 -14.34 12.95 -30.37
N ILE A 171 -13.45 13.64 -29.64
CA ILE A 171 -13.11 15.03 -29.90
C ILE A 171 -12.22 15.21 -31.14
N GLN A 172 -11.49 14.20 -31.63
CA GLN A 172 -10.66 14.32 -32.84
C GLN A 172 -11.46 14.76 -34.09
N LYS A 173 -12.79 14.67 -34.05
CA LYS A 173 -13.69 15.12 -35.13
C LYS A 173 -13.99 16.61 -35.05
N GLN A 174 -13.78 17.24 -33.89
CA GLN A 174 -14.04 18.65 -33.64
C GLN A 174 -12.91 19.53 -34.20
N LYS A 175 -13.24 20.74 -34.65
CA LYS A 175 -12.25 21.64 -35.29
C LYS A 175 -11.21 22.16 -34.30
N TRP A 176 -11.63 22.54 -33.09
CA TRP A 176 -10.75 23.11 -32.07
C TRP A 176 -9.68 22.11 -31.61
N SER A 177 -10.03 20.83 -31.47
CA SER A 177 -9.13 19.80 -30.95
C SER A 177 -8.01 19.42 -31.92
N LYS A 178 -8.17 19.74 -33.21
CA LYS A 178 -7.17 19.56 -34.27
C LYS A 178 -6.15 20.70 -34.35
N SER A 179 -6.36 21.78 -33.59
CA SER A 179 -5.35 22.82 -33.50
C SER A 179 -4.12 22.30 -32.75
N ASP A 180 -2.94 22.75 -33.20
CA ASP A 180 -1.68 22.35 -32.62
C ASP A 180 -1.55 22.88 -31.19
N VAL A 181 -1.08 22.01 -30.28
CA VAL A 181 -0.73 22.40 -28.92
C VAL A 181 0.41 23.41 -28.98
N VAL A 182 0.21 24.57 -28.37
CA VAL A 182 1.24 25.61 -28.27
C VAL A 182 2.36 25.16 -27.32
N ASN A 183 3.61 25.52 -27.60
CA ASN A 183 4.78 25.28 -26.73
C ASN A 183 4.96 23.81 -26.29
N ARG A 184 4.86 22.87 -27.25
CA ARG A 184 4.97 21.40 -27.03
C ARG A 184 6.19 20.99 -26.20
N ASP A 185 7.35 21.61 -26.47
CA ASP A 185 8.60 21.32 -25.75
C ASP A 185 8.55 21.75 -24.28
N LEU A 186 7.92 22.90 -24.00
CA LEU A 186 7.73 23.39 -22.63
C LEU A 186 6.77 22.48 -21.86
N ARG A 187 5.66 22.06 -22.49
CA ARG A 187 4.71 21.10 -21.91
C ARG A 187 5.36 19.77 -21.56
N LEU A 188 6.19 19.21 -22.46
CA LEU A 188 6.94 17.98 -22.18
C LEU A 188 7.96 18.18 -21.04
N SER A 189 8.69 19.29 -21.05
CA SER A 189 9.63 19.65 -19.98
C SER A 189 8.93 19.75 -18.63
N GLN A 190 7.77 20.41 -18.59
CA GLN A 190 6.94 20.52 -17.39
C GLN A 190 6.47 19.16 -16.89
N ALA A 191 5.97 18.29 -17.78
CA ALA A 191 5.55 16.93 -17.40
C ALA A 191 6.71 16.12 -16.80
N LYS A 192 7.93 16.25 -17.34
CA LYS A 192 9.14 15.62 -16.78
C LYS A 192 9.51 16.17 -15.41
N ASN A 193 9.47 17.50 -15.22
CA ASN A 193 9.78 18.13 -13.94
C ASN A 193 8.78 17.74 -12.85
N LEU A 194 7.48 17.75 -13.17
CA LEU A 194 6.42 17.30 -12.25
C LEU A 194 6.59 15.82 -11.88
N SER A 195 6.99 14.99 -12.84
CA SER A 195 7.21 13.57 -12.61
C SER A 195 8.49 13.24 -11.83
N ALA A 196 9.37 14.22 -11.63
CA ALA A 196 10.58 14.11 -10.80
C ALA A 196 10.40 14.75 -9.41
N THR A 197 9.24 15.37 -9.16
CA THR A 197 8.98 16.14 -7.93
C THR A 197 8.02 15.35 -7.04
N PRO A 198 8.42 15.01 -5.80
CA PRO A 198 7.52 14.40 -4.83
C PRO A 198 6.31 15.31 -4.54
N VAL A 199 5.12 14.72 -4.45
CA VAL A 199 3.90 15.41 -4.07
C VAL A 199 3.62 15.25 -2.58
N VAL A 200 2.98 16.24 -1.97
CA VAL A 200 2.51 16.15 -0.59
C VAL A 200 1.02 15.81 -0.63
N GLY A 201 0.57 14.94 0.28
CA GLY A 201 -0.85 14.62 0.42
C GLY A 201 -1.66 15.78 0.99
N ASP A 202 -2.97 15.60 1.01
CA ASP A 202 -3.89 16.53 1.67
C ASP A 202 -3.86 16.37 3.20
N LEU A 203 -4.08 17.46 3.94
CA LEU A 203 -4.04 17.45 5.41
C LEU A 203 -5.20 16.65 6.02
N ALA A 204 -6.41 16.76 5.46
CA ALA A 204 -7.55 16.00 5.96
C ALA A 204 -7.38 14.51 5.69
N GLU A 205 -6.82 14.15 4.52
CA GLU A 205 -6.50 12.77 4.21
C GLU A 205 -5.38 12.21 5.11
N THR A 206 -4.34 13.00 5.37
CA THR A 206 -3.27 12.63 6.32
C THR A 206 -3.84 12.34 7.71
N ALA A 207 -4.72 13.21 8.22
CA ALA A 207 -5.39 13.01 9.50
C ALA A 207 -6.28 11.76 9.51
N ARG A 208 -7.04 11.52 8.43
CA ARG A 208 -7.88 10.31 8.28
C ARG A 208 -7.03 9.04 8.34
N LEU A 209 -5.94 8.99 7.59
CA LEU A 209 -5.03 7.85 7.54
C LEU A 209 -4.28 7.64 8.87
N GLN A 210 -3.96 8.72 9.59
CA GLN A 210 -3.41 8.64 10.94
C GLN A 210 -4.40 7.98 11.92
N GLN A 211 -5.68 8.40 11.92
CA GLN A 211 -6.70 7.79 12.77
C GLN A 211 -6.92 6.32 12.41
N ALA A 212 -6.90 6.00 11.12
CA ALA A 212 -6.99 4.61 10.66
C ALA A 212 -5.82 3.76 11.13
N ALA A 213 -4.58 4.24 11.02
CA ALA A 213 -3.39 3.50 11.44
C ALA A 213 -3.40 3.16 12.95
N LEU A 214 -4.07 3.98 13.75
CA LEU A 214 -4.24 3.76 15.20
C LEU A 214 -5.48 2.92 15.56
N GLY A 215 -6.27 2.50 14.56
CA GLY A 215 -7.53 1.78 14.77
C GLY A 215 -8.68 2.66 15.32
N ALA A 216 -8.52 3.99 15.32
CA ALA A 216 -9.50 4.93 15.84
C ALA A 216 -10.63 5.25 14.85
N ALA A 217 -10.39 5.05 13.55
CA ALA A 217 -11.38 5.26 12.49
C ALA A 217 -11.27 4.19 11.39
N PRO A 218 -12.35 3.49 11.02
CA PRO A 218 -12.28 2.49 9.95
C PRO A 218 -12.13 3.14 8.57
N LEU A 219 -11.34 2.52 7.69
CA LEU A 219 -11.23 2.94 6.28
C LEU A 219 -12.45 2.56 5.42
N GLY A 220 -13.35 1.71 5.92
CA GLY A 220 -14.49 1.18 5.15
C GLY A 220 -14.09 0.14 4.10
N VAL A 221 -12.87 -0.42 4.18
CA VAL A 221 -12.41 -1.50 3.31
C VAL A 221 -12.94 -2.83 3.83
N THR A 222 -13.56 -3.61 2.95
CA THR A 222 -14.00 -4.98 3.23
C THR A 222 -13.52 -5.91 2.12
N ALA A 223 -13.17 -7.15 2.46
CA ALA A 223 -12.74 -8.15 1.48
C ALA A 223 -12.85 -9.56 2.07
N GLU A 224 -13.01 -10.55 1.19
CA GLU A 224 -12.81 -11.95 1.54
C GLU A 224 -11.31 -12.26 1.75
N PRO A 225 -10.96 -13.23 2.60
CA PRO A 225 -9.58 -13.68 2.74
C PRO A 225 -8.97 -14.10 1.41
N ALA A 226 -7.76 -13.62 1.13
CA ALA A 226 -7.02 -14.01 -0.06
C ALA A 226 -6.17 -15.26 0.18
N ALA A 227 -6.14 -16.17 -0.80
CA ALA A 227 -5.21 -17.29 -0.81
C ALA A 227 -3.83 -16.87 -1.39
N PRO A 228 -2.72 -17.45 -0.90
CA PRO A 228 -1.39 -17.25 -1.49
C PRO A 228 -1.30 -17.86 -2.91
N PRO A 229 -0.31 -17.46 -3.74
CA PRO A 229 0.76 -16.51 -3.44
C PRO A 229 0.31 -15.04 -3.44
N TYR A 230 0.82 -14.25 -2.48
CA TYR A 230 0.60 -12.81 -2.42
C TYR A 230 1.66 -12.05 -3.21
N SER A 231 1.31 -10.87 -3.71
CA SER A 231 2.27 -10.02 -4.39
C SER A 231 3.26 -9.38 -3.41
N PRO A 232 4.46 -8.96 -3.88
CA PRO A 232 5.45 -8.32 -3.02
C PRO A 232 4.95 -7.08 -2.28
N ILE A 233 4.08 -6.25 -2.88
CA ILE A 233 3.57 -5.05 -2.20
C ILE A 233 2.63 -5.42 -1.04
N VAL A 234 1.83 -6.47 -1.21
CA VAL A 234 0.91 -6.98 -0.16
C VAL A 234 1.72 -7.52 1.00
N ILE A 235 2.74 -8.32 0.71
CA ILE A 235 3.66 -8.85 1.72
C ILE A 235 4.38 -7.71 2.47
N ARG A 236 4.95 -6.73 1.75
CA ARG A 236 5.69 -5.61 2.35
C ARG A 236 4.77 -4.69 3.16
N GLY A 237 3.55 -4.43 2.71
CA GLY A 237 2.54 -3.69 3.47
C GLY A 237 2.20 -4.40 4.78
N MET A 238 1.93 -5.71 4.73
CA MET A 238 1.70 -6.52 5.94
C MET A 238 2.93 -6.58 6.85
N ALA A 239 4.15 -6.61 6.30
CA ALA A 239 5.38 -6.57 7.08
C ALA A 239 5.53 -5.25 7.86
N VAL A 240 5.27 -4.12 7.22
CA VAL A 240 5.29 -2.81 7.88
C VAL A 240 4.17 -2.71 8.93
N ALA A 241 2.97 -3.22 8.64
CA ALA A 241 1.88 -3.29 9.60
C ALA A 241 2.23 -4.17 10.82
N ALA A 242 2.87 -5.31 10.61
CA ALA A 242 3.31 -6.18 11.69
C ALA A 242 4.40 -5.50 12.54
N LEU A 243 5.39 -4.86 11.91
CA LEU A 243 6.41 -4.08 12.64
C LEU A 243 5.78 -2.94 13.45
N ALA A 244 4.80 -2.24 12.90
CA ALA A 244 4.02 -1.24 13.63
C ALA A 244 3.29 -1.82 14.85
N ALA A 245 2.66 -2.98 14.70
CA ALA A 245 1.96 -3.67 15.78
C ALA A 245 2.88 -4.27 16.85
N LEU A 246 4.15 -4.55 16.50
CA LEU A 246 5.21 -4.97 17.41
C LEU A 246 5.92 -3.78 18.10
N GLY A 247 5.54 -2.55 17.78
CA GLY A 247 6.12 -1.34 18.38
C GLY A 247 7.36 -0.79 17.66
N GLU A 248 7.66 -1.31 16.47
CA GLU A 248 8.81 -0.89 15.64
C GLU A 248 8.42 0.12 14.55
N GLY A 249 7.16 0.56 14.49
CA GLY A 249 6.65 1.43 13.43
C GLY A 249 6.94 2.93 13.59
N GLY A 250 7.54 3.35 14.70
CA GLY A 250 7.82 4.76 15.01
C GLY A 250 9.04 5.36 14.30
N ASP A 251 9.28 6.65 14.51
CA ASP A 251 10.34 7.42 13.83
C ASP A 251 11.76 6.89 14.08
N ALA A 252 12.00 6.22 15.21
CA ALA A 252 13.28 5.60 15.53
C ALA A 252 13.73 4.57 14.47
N ASN A 253 12.80 3.97 13.73
CA ASN A 253 13.07 2.94 12.72
C ASN A 253 12.68 3.38 11.30
N VAL A 254 12.43 4.68 11.06
CA VAL A 254 11.84 5.14 9.81
C VAL A 254 12.65 4.75 8.57
N ASP A 255 13.98 4.80 8.63
CA ASP A 255 14.85 4.42 7.51
C ASP A 255 14.78 2.91 7.21
N THR A 256 14.72 2.10 8.26
CA THR A 256 14.52 0.64 8.16
C THR A 256 13.16 0.34 7.52
N LEU A 257 12.08 0.99 7.98
CA LEU A 257 10.74 0.81 7.42
C LEU A 257 10.69 1.24 5.94
N MET A 258 11.33 2.35 5.59
CA MET A 258 11.43 2.80 4.20
C MET A 258 12.17 1.80 3.31
N ALA A 259 13.19 1.09 3.84
CA ALA A 259 13.86 0.01 3.13
C ALA A 259 12.96 -1.23 2.95
N VAL A 260 12.19 -1.61 3.98
CA VAL A 260 11.20 -2.71 3.89
C VAL A 260 10.13 -2.40 2.85
N MET A 261 9.69 -1.14 2.75
CA MET A 261 8.64 -0.71 1.83
C MET A 261 9.05 -0.69 0.36
N ALA A 262 10.36 -0.65 0.07
CA ALA A 262 10.86 -0.53 -1.29
C ALA A 262 10.48 -1.75 -2.14
N GLU A 263 9.77 -1.51 -3.25
CA GLU A 263 9.39 -2.55 -4.20
C GLU A 263 9.83 -2.13 -5.61
N PRO A 264 10.97 -2.66 -6.11
CA PRO A 264 11.59 -2.17 -7.34
C PRO A 264 10.80 -2.51 -8.61
N ASN A 265 9.98 -3.56 -8.62
CA ASN A 265 9.22 -3.96 -9.81
C ASN A 265 8.03 -3.03 -10.07
N VAL A 266 7.34 -2.60 -9.01
CA VAL A 266 6.27 -1.61 -9.03
C VAL A 266 6.86 -0.26 -9.37
N ALA A 267 7.98 0.14 -8.75
CA ALA A 267 8.66 1.37 -9.12
C ALA A 267 9.09 1.36 -10.59
N PHE A 268 9.60 0.23 -11.11
CA PHE A 268 9.92 0.07 -12.52
C PHE A 268 8.68 0.20 -13.41
N CYS A 269 7.55 -0.41 -13.05
CA CYS A 269 6.29 -0.28 -13.77
C CYS A 269 5.86 1.19 -13.89
N MET A 270 5.88 1.92 -12.77
CA MET A 270 5.56 3.35 -12.73
C MET A 270 6.53 4.19 -13.58
N ASN A 271 7.82 3.86 -13.58
CA ASN A 271 8.80 4.50 -14.46
C ASN A 271 8.51 4.24 -15.94
N MET A 272 8.09 3.03 -16.30
CA MET A 272 7.73 2.70 -17.68
C MET A 272 6.48 3.47 -18.13
N ALA A 273 5.48 3.65 -17.26
CA ALA A 273 4.31 4.50 -17.56
C ALA A 273 4.74 5.94 -17.88
N LYS A 274 5.67 6.52 -17.08
CA LYS A 274 6.25 7.85 -17.35
C LYS A 274 7.03 7.90 -18.66
N LEU A 275 7.83 6.88 -18.98
CA LEU A 275 8.59 6.84 -20.22
C LEU A 275 7.66 6.81 -21.44
N ASN A 276 6.61 5.99 -21.39
CA ASN A 276 5.60 5.94 -22.45
C ASN A 276 4.89 7.30 -22.60
N LEU A 277 4.56 7.95 -21.47
CA LEU A 277 3.99 9.29 -21.48
C LEU A 277 4.90 10.28 -22.21
N TYR A 278 6.19 10.34 -21.87
CA TYR A 278 7.10 11.30 -22.49
C TYR A 278 7.26 11.06 -23.99
N GLN A 279 7.32 9.80 -24.41
CA GLN A 279 7.39 9.44 -25.82
C GLN A 279 6.13 9.87 -26.57
N CYS A 280 4.95 9.68 -25.96
CA CYS A 280 3.68 10.11 -26.53
C CYS A 280 3.59 11.64 -26.63
N LEU A 281 3.88 12.37 -25.55
CA LEU A 281 3.80 13.84 -25.55
C LEU A 281 4.83 14.49 -26.49
N ALA A 282 6.00 13.86 -26.70
CA ALA A 282 7.03 14.36 -27.61
C ALA A 282 6.57 14.38 -29.08
N VAL A 283 5.72 13.43 -29.48
CA VAL A 283 5.20 13.34 -30.85
C VAL A 283 3.80 13.91 -31.00
N SER A 284 3.03 14.03 -29.90
CA SER A 284 1.69 14.61 -29.87
C SER A 284 1.68 16.03 -30.42
N LYS A 285 0.86 16.32 -31.44
CA LYS A 285 0.71 17.65 -32.06
C LYS A 285 -0.63 18.31 -31.73
N PRO A 286 -1.78 17.82 -32.22
CA PRO A 286 -3.08 18.39 -31.87
C PRO A 286 -3.54 18.01 -30.46
N HIS A 287 -4.43 18.80 -29.88
CA HIS A 287 -4.94 18.60 -28.51
C HIS A 287 -5.53 17.21 -28.25
N TYR A 288 -6.19 16.57 -29.21
CA TYR A 288 -6.75 15.24 -29.01
C TYR A 288 -5.67 14.15 -28.79
N GLU A 289 -4.44 14.35 -29.28
CA GLU A 289 -3.32 13.43 -29.04
C GLU A 289 -2.84 13.52 -27.59
N ASP A 290 -2.89 14.71 -26.96
CA ASP A 290 -2.60 14.87 -25.53
C ASP A 290 -3.64 14.18 -24.65
N VAL A 291 -4.92 14.21 -25.05
CA VAL A 291 -5.98 13.45 -24.38
C VAL A 291 -5.73 11.95 -24.48
N PHE A 292 -5.26 11.47 -25.63
CA PHE A 292 -4.85 10.07 -25.78
C PHE A 292 -3.67 9.72 -24.86
N CYS A 293 -2.62 10.55 -24.83
CA CYS A 293 -1.47 10.33 -23.96
C CYS A 293 -1.84 10.32 -22.47
N LEU A 294 -2.76 11.21 -22.06
CA LEU A 294 -3.33 11.27 -20.72
C LEU A 294 -4.11 9.98 -20.39
N GLY A 295 -5.09 9.61 -21.21
CA GLY A 295 -5.89 8.41 -20.95
C GLY A 295 -5.04 7.13 -20.93
N GLN A 296 -4.16 6.94 -21.93
CA GLN A 296 -3.36 5.73 -22.06
C GLN A 296 -2.20 5.66 -21.06
N HIS A 297 -1.31 6.64 -21.06
CA HIS A 297 0.00 6.50 -20.41
C HIS A 297 0.07 7.12 -19.02
N ILE A 298 -0.80 8.10 -18.72
CA ILE A 298 -0.93 8.62 -17.36
C ILE A 298 -1.88 7.74 -16.56
N MET A 299 -3.08 7.50 -17.06
CA MET A 299 -4.15 6.90 -16.27
C MET A 299 -4.13 5.37 -16.38
N MET A 300 -4.32 4.82 -17.59
CA MET A 300 -4.42 3.36 -17.76
C MET A 300 -3.13 2.61 -17.39
N ASP A 301 -1.97 3.05 -17.88
CA ASP A 301 -0.69 2.39 -17.57
C ASP A 301 -0.38 2.44 -16.06
N THR A 302 -0.61 3.58 -15.40
CA THR A 302 -0.42 3.71 -13.93
C THR A 302 -1.42 2.84 -13.16
N GLY A 303 -2.71 2.86 -13.54
CA GLY A 303 -3.75 2.02 -12.94
C GLY A 303 -3.41 0.53 -13.05
N ARG A 304 -2.93 0.08 -14.21
CA ARG A 304 -2.44 -1.30 -14.42
C ARG A 304 -1.27 -1.64 -13.51
N CYS A 305 -0.32 -0.72 -13.30
CA CYS A 305 0.77 -0.93 -12.36
C CYS A 305 0.24 -1.17 -10.93
N VAL A 306 -0.76 -0.40 -10.47
CA VAL A 306 -1.37 -0.60 -9.15
C VAL A 306 -2.16 -1.91 -9.07
N ILE A 307 -2.98 -2.25 -10.07
CA ILE A 307 -3.74 -3.50 -10.13
C ILE A 307 -2.80 -4.72 -10.08
N LYS A 308 -1.73 -4.68 -10.87
CA LYS A 308 -0.70 -5.71 -10.86
C LYS A 308 0.01 -5.79 -9.51
N ALA A 309 0.37 -4.63 -8.94
CA ALA A 309 1.00 -4.56 -7.64
C ALA A 309 0.13 -5.22 -6.57
N SER A 310 -1.19 -5.01 -6.59
CA SER A 310 -2.12 -5.60 -5.62
C SER A 310 -2.31 -7.12 -5.77
N GLY A 311 -1.74 -7.75 -6.82
CA GLY A 311 -1.95 -9.16 -7.14
C GLY A 311 -3.31 -9.46 -7.76
N ASN A 312 -3.96 -8.44 -8.36
CA ASN A 312 -5.13 -8.62 -9.21
C ASN A 312 -4.71 -8.86 -10.66
N THR A 313 -5.58 -9.51 -11.42
CA THR A 313 -5.38 -9.71 -12.85
C THR A 313 -5.45 -8.37 -13.56
N GLU A 314 -4.42 -8.05 -14.36
CA GLU A 314 -4.43 -6.85 -15.18
C GLU A 314 -5.62 -6.86 -16.15
N PRO A 315 -6.32 -5.73 -16.34
CA PRO A 315 -7.35 -5.61 -17.35
C PRO A 315 -6.79 -5.88 -18.74
N TYR A 316 -7.51 -6.63 -19.55
CA TYR A 316 -7.18 -6.85 -20.95
C TYR A 316 -7.76 -5.73 -21.81
N GLU A 317 -6.91 -5.11 -22.65
CA GLU A 317 -7.35 -4.25 -23.73
C GLU A 317 -7.08 -4.94 -25.07
N ALA A 318 -8.14 -5.14 -25.87
CA ALA A 318 -8.01 -5.73 -27.17
C ALA A 318 -7.14 -4.85 -28.07
N LYS A 319 -6.02 -5.38 -28.56
CA LYS A 319 -5.20 -4.68 -29.55
C LYS A 319 -6.03 -4.45 -30.80
N PHE A 320 -6.06 -3.22 -31.30
CA PHE A 320 -6.61 -2.95 -32.62
C PHE A 320 -5.74 -3.67 -33.66
N ILE A 321 -6.30 -4.70 -34.29
CA ILE A 321 -5.69 -5.37 -35.43
C ILE A 321 -6.31 -4.70 -36.66
N PRO A 322 -5.55 -3.86 -37.41
CA PRO A 322 -6.08 -3.24 -38.62
C PRO A 322 -6.52 -4.34 -39.57
N LYS A 323 -7.82 -4.33 -39.92
CA LYS A 323 -8.32 -5.17 -41.02
C LYS A 323 -7.77 -4.56 -42.30
N ILE A 324 -6.66 -5.12 -42.79
CA ILE A 324 -6.13 -4.77 -44.12
C ILE A 324 -7.21 -5.17 -45.12
N LYS A 325 -7.92 -4.19 -45.68
CA LYS A 325 -8.75 -4.41 -46.86
C LYS A 325 -7.77 -4.68 -48.00
N VAL A 326 -7.64 -5.94 -48.37
CA VAL A 326 -6.82 -6.33 -49.50
C VAL A 326 -7.55 -5.83 -50.74
N ALA A 327 -6.94 -4.88 -51.47
CA ALA A 327 -7.47 -4.44 -52.74
C ALA A 327 -7.54 -5.63 -53.70
N ASP A 328 -8.63 -5.72 -54.45
CA ASP A 328 -8.99 -6.84 -55.33
C ASP A 328 -7.77 -7.48 -56.00
N GLY A 329 -7.48 -8.73 -55.61
CA GLY A 329 -6.54 -9.62 -56.31
C GLY A 329 -5.17 -9.86 -55.64
N SER A 330 -4.81 -9.19 -54.54
CA SER A 330 -3.62 -9.59 -53.77
C SER A 330 -3.98 -10.61 -52.67
N ALA A 331 -3.11 -11.58 -52.40
CA ALA A 331 -3.33 -12.54 -51.31
C ALA A 331 -3.20 -11.83 -49.95
N PRO A 332 -4.05 -12.14 -48.95
CA PRO A 332 -3.92 -11.54 -47.63
C PRO A 332 -2.55 -11.83 -47.03
N TYR A 333 -1.97 -10.84 -46.34
CA TYR A 333 -0.74 -11.02 -45.57
C TYR A 333 -0.96 -12.12 -44.52
N GLN A 334 -0.35 -13.28 -44.75
CA GLN A 334 -0.34 -14.41 -43.83
C GLN A 334 0.66 -14.11 -42.71
N VAL A 335 0.16 -13.93 -41.49
CA VAL A 335 1.03 -13.83 -40.31
C VAL A 335 1.80 -15.14 -40.18
N THR A 336 3.12 -15.08 -40.31
CA THR A 336 3.97 -16.27 -40.14
C THR A 336 3.89 -16.70 -38.67
N PRO A 337 3.50 -17.95 -38.37
CA PRO A 337 3.46 -18.42 -37.00
C PRO A 337 4.85 -18.30 -36.35
N ALA A 338 4.89 -17.89 -35.07
CA ALA A 338 6.13 -17.86 -34.32
C ALA A 338 6.78 -19.26 -34.33
N LYS A 339 8.05 -19.34 -34.75
CA LYS A 339 8.80 -20.60 -34.74
C LYS A 339 8.89 -21.09 -33.29
N THR A 340 8.38 -22.30 -33.04
CA THR A 340 8.59 -23.03 -31.80
C THR A 340 10.10 -23.13 -31.53
N PRO A 341 10.60 -22.74 -30.35
CA PRO A 341 12.02 -22.86 -30.05
C PRO A 341 12.44 -24.34 -30.13
N ALA A 342 13.51 -24.60 -30.87
CA ALA A 342 14.07 -25.95 -31.00
C ALA A 342 14.43 -26.49 -29.62
N LYS A 343 13.97 -27.71 -29.29
CA LYS A 343 14.39 -28.41 -28.07
C LYS A 343 15.91 -28.55 -28.12
N ALA A 344 16.59 -27.97 -27.13
CA ALA A 344 18.01 -28.16 -26.93
C ALA A 344 18.29 -29.66 -26.82
N ALA A 345 19.09 -30.21 -27.74
CA ALA A 345 19.57 -31.57 -27.65
C ALA A 345 20.43 -31.69 -26.39
N THR A 346 19.98 -32.51 -25.44
CA THR A 346 20.76 -32.96 -24.30
C THR A 346 22.00 -33.67 -24.82
N LYS A 347 23.17 -33.02 -24.73
CA LYS A 347 24.46 -33.71 -24.89
C LYS A 347 24.59 -34.73 -23.75
N LYS A 348 24.53 -36.01 -24.09
CA LYS A 348 24.95 -37.10 -23.21
C LYS A 348 26.48 -37.20 -23.24
N ARG A 349 27.06 -37.08 -22.04
CA ARG A 349 28.45 -37.33 -21.62
C ARG A 349 29.51 -36.37 -22.12
#